data_AF-A0A4D6QHC1-F1
#
_entry.id   AF-A0A4D6QHC1-F1
#
_cell.length_a   1.000
_cell.length_b   1.000
_cell.length_c   1.000
_cell.angle_alpha   90.00
_cell.angle_beta   90.00
_cell.angle_gamma   90.00
#
_symmetry.space_group_name_H-M   'P 1'
#
loop_
_entity.id
_entity.type
_entity.pdbx_description
1 polymer ?
#
loop_
_entity_poly.entity_id
_entity_poly.type
_entity_poly.pdbx_seq_one_letter_code
_entity_poly.pdbx_strand_id
1 'polypeptide(L)' 'GVEVVNCRGLTAYPGLINTHHHFFQAFVRNLAPLDWTQLDVLAWLRKIYPVFALVDEDCIYHSTVVSM' A
#
# COMPACT_ATOMS: atom_id res chain seq x y z
N GLY A 1 33.59 11.23 -3.21
CA GLY A 1 33.24 12.50 -3.89
C GLY A 1 32.02 13.09 -3.22
N VAL A 2 31.80 14.39 -3.32
CA VAL A 2 30.55 15.02 -2.86
C VAL A 2 29.53 14.99 -4.00
N GLU A 3 28.32 14.55 -3.71
CA GLU A 3 27.18 14.63 -4.65
C GLU A 3 26.46 15.96 -4.46
N VAL A 4 26.18 16.65 -5.57
CA VAL A 4 25.43 17.92 -5.58
C VAL A 4 24.13 17.71 -6.34
N VAL A 5 22.99 17.89 -5.67
CA VAL A 5 21.65 17.84 -6.29
C VAL A 5 21.13 19.26 -6.47
N ASN A 6 20.89 19.67 -7.73
CA ASN A 6 20.38 21.01 -8.04
C ASN A 6 18.85 21.07 -7.96
N CYS A 7 18.34 21.66 -6.88
CA CYS A 7 16.90 21.81 -6.62
C CYS A 7 16.35 23.21 -6.95
N ARG A 8 16.97 23.97 -7.87
CA ARG A 8 16.51 25.33 -8.20
C ARG A 8 15.03 25.34 -8.63
N GLY A 9 14.23 26.18 -7.97
CA GLY A 9 12.79 26.29 -8.22
C GLY A 9 11.93 25.26 -7.48
N LEU A 10 12.53 24.37 -6.70
CA LEU A 10 11.83 23.44 -5.81
C LEU A 10 11.91 23.91 -4.36
N THR A 11 10.93 23.50 -3.55
CA THR A 11 10.91 23.73 -2.11
C THR A 11 11.39 22.48 -1.39
N ALA A 12 12.42 22.60 -0.56
CA ALA A 12 12.82 21.55 0.36
C ALA A 12 11.90 21.54 1.58
N TYR A 13 11.43 20.35 1.98
CA TYR A 13 10.65 20.13 3.19
C TYR A 13 11.08 18.82 3.87
N PRO A 14 10.84 18.66 5.18
CA PRO A 14 11.16 17.41 5.88
C PRO A 14 10.42 16.22 5.27
N GLY A 15 11.05 15.04 5.27
CA GLY A 15 10.39 13.81 4.85
C GLY A 15 9.09 13.59 5.65
N LEU A 16 8.00 13.29 4.94
CA LEU A 16 6.72 13.01 5.59
C LEU A 16 6.79 11.70 6.37
N ILE A 17 6.08 11.65 7.50
CA ILE A 17 5.94 10.43 8.30
C ILE A 17 4.60 9.81 7.98
N ASN A 18 4.61 8.64 7.34
CA ASN A 18 3.42 7.81 7.21
C ASN A 18 3.22 7.03 8.51
N THR A 19 2.16 7.35 9.26
CA THR A 19 1.90 6.77 10.59
C THR A 19 1.03 5.52 10.56
N HIS A 20 0.49 5.13 9.39
CA HIS A 20 -0.41 4.00 9.29
C HIS A 20 -0.52 3.44 7.86
N HIS A 21 -0.28 2.14 7.68
CA HIS A 21 -0.55 1.42 6.43
C HIS A 21 -0.66 -0.09 6.67
N HIS A 22 -1.36 -0.79 5.78
CA HIS A 22 -1.32 -2.25 5.63
C HIS A 22 -0.63 -2.64 4.31
N PHE A 23 0.70 -2.79 4.30
CA PHE A 23 1.50 -2.93 3.06
C PHE A 23 1.02 -4.07 2.16
N PHE A 24 0.75 -5.25 2.73
CA PHE A 24 0.27 -6.42 1.97
C PHE A 24 -1.05 -6.17 1.22
N GLN A 25 -1.85 -5.19 1.65
CA GLN A 25 -3.10 -4.86 0.98
C GLN A 25 -2.89 -4.16 -0.37
N ALA A 26 -1.66 -3.71 -0.69
CA ALA A 26 -1.35 -3.09 -1.98
C ALA A 26 -1.71 -3.98 -3.18
N PHE A 27 -1.57 -5.30 -3.05
CA PHE A 27 -1.82 -6.27 -4.13
C PHE A 27 -3.27 -6.74 -4.26
N VAL A 28 -4.15 -6.32 -3.35
CA VAL A 28 -5.59 -6.59 -3.43
C VAL A 28 -6.41 -5.33 -3.68
N ARG A 29 -5.74 -4.23 -4.03
CA ARG A 29 -6.43 -2.98 -4.40
C ARG A 29 -7.29 -3.22 -5.65
N ASN A 30 -8.51 -2.71 -5.62
CA ASN A 30 -9.43 -2.68 -6.76
C ASN A 30 -9.82 -4.06 -7.34
N LEU A 31 -9.89 -5.10 -6.51
CA LEU A 31 -10.52 -6.36 -6.93
C LEU A 31 -12.01 -6.13 -7.15
N ALA A 32 -12.51 -6.36 -8.37
CA ALA A 32 -13.90 -6.11 -8.75
C ALA A 32 -14.97 -6.71 -7.79
N PRO A 33 -14.77 -7.88 -7.16
CA PRO A 33 -15.73 -8.42 -6.18
C PRO A 33 -15.78 -7.69 -4.82
N LEU A 34 -14.86 -6.75 -4.57
CA LEU A 34 -14.67 -5.99 -3.33
C LEU A 34 -15.05 -4.52 -3.49
N ASP A 35 -16.18 -4.26 -4.14
CA ASP A 35 -16.71 -2.91 -4.33
C ASP A 35 -17.12 -2.27 -2.99
N TRP A 36 -16.36 -1.27 -2.56
CA TRP A 36 -16.59 -0.53 -1.32
C TRP A 36 -17.85 0.33 -1.35
N THR A 37 -18.41 0.64 -2.52
CA THR A 37 -19.67 1.40 -2.63
C THR A 37 -20.89 0.56 -2.29
N GLN A 38 -20.76 -0.77 -2.34
CA GLN A 38 -21.85 -1.74 -2.13
C GLN A 38 -21.66 -2.58 -0.86
N LEU A 39 -20.47 -2.54 -0.25
CA LEU A 39 -20.12 -3.39 0.88
C LEU A 39 -19.83 -2.55 2.12
N ASP A 40 -20.47 -2.90 3.24
CA ASP A 40 -20.00 -2.45 4.54
C ASP A 40 -18.67 -3.14 4.91
N VAL A 41 -17.99 -2.64 5.95
CA VAL A 41 -16.67 -3.15 6.37
C VAL A 41 -16.73 -4.63 6.74
N LEU A 42 -17.81 -5.11 7.36
CA LEU A 42 -17.90 -6.51 7.78
C LEU A 42 -18.14 -7.43 6.56
N ALA A 43 -18.94 -7.01 5.60
CA ALA A 43 -19.17 -7.70 4.34
C ALA A 43 -17.88 -7.73 3.50
N TRP A 44 -17.15 -6.61 3.45
CA TRP A 44 -15.84 -6.54 2.81
C TRP A 44 -14.84 -7.49 3.47
N LEU A 45 -14.71 -7.47 4.80
CA LEU A 45 -13.82 -8.36 5.56
C LEU A 45 -14.11 -9.82 5.25
N ARG A 46 -15.38 -10.25 5.32
CA ARG A 46 -15.77 -11.63 4.99
C ARG A 46 -15.36 -12.05 3.58
N LYS A 47 -15.38 -11.13 2.61
CA LYS A 47 -14.98 -11.39 1.23
C LYS A 47 -13.47 -11.36 1.02
N ILE A 48 -12.73 -10.49 1.70
CA ILE A 48 -11.28 -10.36 1.50
C ILE A 48 -10.47 -11.40 2.29
N TYR A 49 -10.96 -11.88 3.44
CA TYR A 49 -10.21 -12.83 4.28
C TYR A 49 -9.78 -14.11 3.56
N PRO A 50 -10.60 -14.72 2.68
CA PRO A 50 -10.14 -15.85 1.85
C PRO A 50 -8.96 -15.50 0.92
N VAL A 51 -8.87 -14.25 0.45
CA VAL A 51 -7.73 -13.78 -0.35
C VAL A 51 -6.51 -13.57 0.56
N PHE A 52 -6.71 -12.99 1.74
CA PHE A 52 -5.63 -12.83 2.73
C PHE A 52 -5.05 -14.17 3.20
N ALA A 53 -5.85 -15.24 3.22
CA ALA A 53 -5.38 -16.58 3.53
C ALA A 53 -4.38 -17.16 2.50
N LEU A 54 -4.27 -16.54 1.32
CA LEU A 54 -3.33 -16.92 0.26
C LEU A 54 -2.03 -16.11 0.28
N VAL A 55 -1.89 -15.14 1.21
CA VAL A 55 -0.69 -14.32 1.32
C VAL A 55 0.48 -15.17 1.80
N ASP A 56 1.56 -15.15 1.05
CA ASP A 56 2.82 -15.84 1.32
C ASP A 56 4.00 -14.85 1.46
N GLU A 57 5.21 -15.40 1.62
CA GLU A 57 6.44 -14.64 1.83
C GLU A 57 6.77 -13.71 0.65
N ASP A 58 6.57 -14.18 -0.59
CA ASP A 58 6.80 -13.40 -1.80
C ASP A 58 5.83 -12.23 -1.90
N CYS A 59 4.56 -12.45 -1.57
CA CYS A 59 3.55 -11.39 -1.50
C CYS A 59 3.94 -10.33 -0.47
N ILE A 60 4.37 -10.73 0.74
CA ILE A 60 4.83 -9.78 1.77
C ILE A 60 6.04 -8.98 1.31
N TYR A 61 7.04 -9.63 0.71
CA TYR A 61 8.24 -8.95 0.22
C TYR A 61 7.89 -7.92 -0.87
N HIS A 62 7.21 -8.36 -1.93
CA HIS A 62 6.94 -7.51 -3.08
C HIS A 62 5.94 -6.39 -2.76
N SER A 63 4.90 -6.66 -1.96
CA SER A 63 3.95 -5.61 -1.55
C SER A 63 4.59 -4.55 -0.66
N THR A 64 5.60 -4.92 0.14
CA THR A 64 6.39 -3.97 0.94
C THR A 64 7.21 -3.05 0.04
N VAL A 65 7.94 -3.61 -0.94
CA VAL A 65 8.75 -2.82 -1.89
C VAL A 65 7.88 -1.83 -2.69
N VAL A 66 6.68 -2.23 -3.09
CA VAL A 66 5.75 -1.39 -3.85
C VAL A 66 5.04 -0.33 -2.99
N SER A 67 4.96 -0.55 -1.66
CA SER A 67 4.27 0.36 -0.74
C SER A 67 5.17 1.44 -0.13
N MET A 68 6.49 1.38 -0.37
CA MET A 68 7.45 2.42 -0.02
C MET A 68 7.62 3.43 -1.15
#